data_AF-A0A5K1HPX5-F1
#
_entry.id   AF-A0A5K1HPX5-F1
#
_cell.length_a   1.000
_cell.length_b   1.000
_cell.length_c   1.000
_cell.angle_alpha   90.00
_cell.angle_beta   90.00
_cell.angle_gamma   90.00
#
_symmetry.space_group_name_H-M   'P 1'
#
loop_
_entity.id
_entity.type
_entity.pdbx_description
1 polymer ?
#
loop_
_entity_poly.entity_id
_entity_poly.type
_entity_poly.pdbx_seq_one_letter_code
_entity_poly.pdbx_strand_id
1 'polypeptide(L)' 'PHNLCFRKLDRGHSKLLLFPSTTDHVSKILAHCNNRRLAVVPQGGNTGLVGGSVPVFDEIIVNLKNMNKIEGFNE' A
#
# COMPACT_ATOMS: atom_id res chain seq x y z
N PRO A 1 5.25 12.02 -1.21
CA PRO A 1 6.18 11.09 -0.49
C PRO A 1 5.92 9.62 -0.80
N HIS A 2 4.66 9.17 -0.90
CA HIS A 2 4.31 7.75 -1.08
C HIS A 2 4.77 7.12 -2.41
N ASN A 3 5.02 7.95 -3.43
CA ASN A 3 5.58 7.54 -4.72
C ASN A 3 7.12 7.48 -4.73
N LEU A 4 7.81 7.92 -3.67
CA LEU A 4 9.28 7.97 -3.62
C LEU A 4 9.79 6.93 -2.63
N CYS A 5 10.78 6.13 -3.04
CA CYS A 5 11.33 5.12 -2.15
C CYS A 5 12.20 5.76 -1.05
N PHE A 6 12.51 5.00 -0.01
CA PHE A 6 13.28 5.50 1.14
C PHE A 6 14.63 6.11 0.74
N ARG A 7 15.34 5.45 -0.17
CA ARG A 7 16.65 5.89 -0.68
C ARG A 7 16.57 7.02 -1.71
N LYS A 8 15.36 7.41 -2.14
CA LYS A 8 15.10 8.40 -3.20
C LYS A 8 15.69 8.02 -4.57
N LEU A 9 15.90 6.72 -4.81
CA LEU A 9 16.40 6.21 -6.10
C LEU A 9 15.25 5.91 -7.07
N ASP A 10 14.13 5.42 -6.54
CA ASP A 10 12.97 4.99 -7.32
C ASP A 10 11.79 5.93 -7.08
N ARG A 11 11.12 6.33 -8.16
CA ARG A 11 9.94 7.18 -8.12
C ARG A 11 8.86 6.66 -9.05
N GLY A 12 7.72 6.29 -8.47
CA GLY A 12 6.51 5.95 -9.19
C GLY A 12 5.58 7.14 -9.44
N HIS A 13 4.47 6.87 -10.11
CA HIS A 13 3.50 7.85 -10.60
C HIS A 13 2.05 7.49 -10.27
N SER A 14 1.81 6.81 -9.14
CA SER A 14 0.45 6.53 -8.68
C SER A 14 -0.35 7.81 -8.47
N LYS A 15 -1.61 7.77 -8.90
CA LYS A 15 -2.59 8.85 -8.76
C LYS A 15 -3.56 8.63 -7.60
N LEU A 16 -3.60 7.41 -7.03
CA LEU A 16 -4.57 7.03 -6.02
C LEU A 16 -3.88 6.31 -4.85
N LEU A 17 -4.17 6.82 -3.65
CA LEU A 17 -3.67 6.28 -2.38
C LEU A 17 -4.86 5.96 -1.49
N LEU A 18 -4.94 4.72 -1.00
CA LEU A 18 -6.00 4.23 -0.14
C LEU A 18 -5.47 3.94 1.26
N PHE A 19 -6.24 4.29 2.28
CA PHE A 19 -5.93 4.05 3.69
C PHE A 19 -7.02 3.19 4.36
N PRO A 20 -7.07 1.88 4.09
CA PRO A 20 -8.02 0.99 4.76
C PRO A 20 -7.78 0.96 6.28
N SER A 21 -8.85 0.79 7.04
CA SER A 21 -8.81 0.69 8.51
C SER A 21 -9.17 -0.71 9.02
N THR A 22 -9.66 -1.59 8.15
CA THR A 22 -10.11 -2.95 8.49
C THR A 22 -9.70 -3.93 7.40
N THR A 23 -9.64 -5.22 7.76
CA THR A 23 -9.39 -6.31 6.81
C THR A 23 -10.49 -6.42 5.74
N ASP A 24 -11.75 -6.12 6.10
CA ASP A 24 -12.88 -6.07 5.16
C ASP A 24 -12.70 -4.98 4.09
N HIS A 25 -12.20 -3.80 4.46
CA HIS A 25 -11.88 -2.75 3.48
C HIS A 25 -10.81 -3.22 2.48
N VAL A 26 -9.75 -3.87 2.97
CA VAL A 26 -8.69 -4.43 2.10
C VAL A 26 -9.27 -5.47 1.15
N SER A 27 -10.11 -6.38 1.66
CA SER A 27 -10.75 -7.42 0.85
C SER A 27 -11.59 -6.82 -0.28
N LYS A 28 -12.45 -5.84 0.03
CA LYS A 28 -13.28 -5.15 -0.97
C LYS A 28 -12.45 -4.38 -2.00
N ILE A 29 -11.38 -3.72 -1.57
CA ILE A 29 -10.45 -3.01 -2.46
C ILE A 29 -9.80 -4.00 -3.44
N LEU A 30 -9.22 -5.09 -2.93
CA LEU A 30 -8.54 -6.08 -3.75
C LEU A 30 -9.50 -6.83 -4.69
N ALA A 31 -10.71 -7.16 -4.23
CA ALA A 31 -11.74 -7.75 -5.08
C ALA A 31 -12.11 -6.81 -6.25
N HIS A 32 -12.28 -5.51 -5.96
CA HIS A 32 -12.54 -4.50 -7.00
C HIS A 32 -11.37 -4.37 -7.98
N CYS A 33 -10.14 -4.30 -7.47
CA CYS A 33 -8.94 -4.19 -8.30
C CYS A 33 -8.76 -5.43 -9.18
N ASN A 34 -8.96 -6.63 -8.64
CA ASN A 34 -8.86 -7.88 -9.38
C ASN A 34 -9.91 -7.96 -10.51
N ASN A 35 -11.17 -7.63 -10.21
CA ASN A 35 -12.25 -7.63 -11.21
C ASN A 35 -11.98 -6.68 -12.38
N ARG A 36 -11.24 -5.59 -12.13
CA ARG A 36 -10.88 -4.58 -13.13
C ARG A 36 -9.46 -4.69 -13.66
N ARG A 37 -8.70 -5.69 -13.21
CA ARG A 37 -7.27 -5.89 -13.52
C ARG A 37 -6.42 -4.64 -13.23
N LEU A 38 -6.71 -3.97 -12.13
CA LEU A 38 -5.94 -2.82 -11.65
C LEU A 38 -4.77 -3.32 -10.80
N ALA A 39 -3.56 -2.86 -11.12
CA ALA A 39 -2.37 -3.18 -10.35
C ALA A 39 -2.38 -2.44 -9.00
N VAL A 40 -1.86 -3.11 -7.97
CA VAL A 40 -1.87 -2.62 -6.59
C VAL A 40 -0.49 -2.79 -5.97
N VAL A 41 -0.04 -1.77 -5.23
CA VAL A 41 1.21 -1.80 -4.45
C VAL A 41 0.87 -1.65 -2.97
N PRO A 42 1.11 -2.68 -2.15
CA PRO A 42 0.96 -2.56 -0.71
C PRO A 42 2.09 -1.72 -0.12
N GLN A 43 1.75 -0.80 0.79
CA GLN A 43 2.72 0.07 1.43
C GLN A 43 2.51 0.12 2.95
N GLY A 44 3.57 -0.16 3.71
CA GLY A 44 3.63 0.08 5.15
C GLY A 44 4.29 1.42 5.47
N GLY A 45 5.38 1.38 6.25
CA GLY A 45 6.17 2.56 6.61
C GLY A 45 7.03 3.17 5.49
N ASN A 46 7.06 2.54 4.30
CA ASN A 46 7.86 2.97 3.15
C ASN A 46 9.37 3.12 3.44
N THR A 47 9.94 2.21 4.24
CA THR A 47 11.37 2.14 4.59
C THR A 47 12.14 1.06 3.84
N GLY A 48 11.51 0.42 2.84
CA GLY A 48 12.13 -0.61 2.02
C GLY A 48 13.30 -0.04 1.20
N LEU A 49 14.37 -0.83 1.06
CA LEU A 49 15.61 -0.41 0.40
C LEU A 49 15.77 -0.88 -1.04
N VAL A 50 14.85 -1.73 -1.52
CA VAL A 50 14.91 -2.42 -2.82
C VAL A 50 13.78 -2.00 -3.77
N GLY A 51 13.11 -0.87 -3.51
CA GLY A 51 12.07 -0.32 -4.39
C GLY A 51 10.70 -1.00 -4.33
N GLY A 52 10.56 -2.16 -3.67
CA GLY A 52 9.29 -2.91 -3.66
C GLY A 52 8.10 -2.24 -2.94
N SER A 53 8.31 -1.15 -2.20
CA SER A 53 7.24 -0.43 -1.49
C SER A 53 6.70 0.79 -2.24
N VAL A 54 7.15 1.01 -3.48
CA VAL A 54 6.71 2.10 -4.35
C VAL A 54 6.23 1.57 -5.71
N PRO A 55 5.28 2.26 -6.34
CA PRO A 55 4.82 1.90 -7.68
C PRO A 55 5.90 2.09 -8.74
N VAL A 56 5.85 1.30 -9.80
CA VAL A 56 6.71 1.49 -10.99
C VAL A 56 6.05 2.48 -11.95
N PHE A 57 4.74 2.37 -12.12
CA PHE A 57 3.91 3.22 -12.98
C PHE A 57 2.81 3.89 -12.16
N ASP A 58 1.54 3.58 -12.47
CA ASP A 58 0.34 4.18 -11.92
C ASP A 58 -0.46 3.24 -11.00
N GLU A 59 0.19 2.19 -10.46
CA GLU A 59 -0.44 1.22 -9.58
C GLU A 59 -1.08 1.90 -8.36
N ILE A 60 -2.22 1.38 -7.90
CA ILE A 60 -2.92 1.94 -6.74
C ILE A 60 -2.12 1.60 -5.49
N ILE A 61 -1.75 2.61 -4.70
CA ILE A 61 -1.06 2.36 -3.43
C ILE A 61 -2.11 2.07 -2.35
N VAL A 62 -1.98 0.91 -1.69
CA VAL A 62 -2.79 0.56 -0.51
C VAL A 62 -1.89 0.68 0.72
N ASN A 63 -2.10 1.74 1.50
CA ASN A 63 -1.28 2.05 2.66
C ASN A 63 -1.94 1.56 3.96
N LEU A 64 -1.25 0.68 4.69
CA LEU A 64 -1.78 0.02 5.89
C LEU A 64 -1.61 0.83 7.19
N LYS A 65 -1.19 2.10 7.12
CA LYS A 65 -0.90 2.93 8.31
C LYS A 65 -2.08 3.06 9.28
N ASN A 66 -3.32 2.99 8.79
CA ASN A 66 -4.52 3.07 9.64
C ASN A 66 -4.88 1.72 10.30
N MET A 67 -4.27 0.60 9.89
CA MET A 67 -4.44 -0.72 10.51
C MET A 67 -3.38 -0.93 11.59
N ASN A 68 -3.38 -0.08 12.62
CA ASN A 68 -2.34 0.00 13.66
C ASN A 68 -2.82 -0.44 15.05
N LYS A 69 -3.99 -1.09 15.13
CA LYS A 69 -4.54 -1.58 16.40
C LYS A 69 -3.85 -2.87 16.84
N ILE A 70 -3.54 -2.98 18.13
CA ILE A 70 -3.09 -4.24 18.74
C ILE A 70 -4.34 -5.12 18.95
N GLU A 71 -4.36 -6.30 18.32
CA GLU A 71 -5.53 -7.21 18.38
C GLU A 71 -5.58 -8.03 19.67
N GLY A 72 -4.43 -8.36 20.25
CA GLY A 72 -4.33 -9.10 21.50
C GLY A 72 -2.89 -9.16 21.99
N PHE A 73 -2.73 -9.40 23.28
CA PHE A 73 -1.44 -9.61 23.93
C PHE A 73 -1.61 -10.78 24.90
N ASN A 74 -0.87 -11.85 24.66
CA ASN A 74 -0.80 -12.99 25.58
C ASN A 74 0.42 -12.77 26.48
N GLU A 75 0.21 -12.87 27.80
CA GLU A 75 1.29 -12.81 28.80
C GLU A 75 2.23 -14.02 28.73
#